data_AF-M5TXZ4-F1
#
_entry.id   AF-M5TXZ4-F1
#
_cell.length_a   1.000
_cell.length_b   1.000
_cell.length_c   1.000
_cell.angle_alpha   90.00
_cell.angle_beta   90.00
_cell.angle_gamma   90.00
#
_symmetry.space_group_name_H-M   'P 1'
#
loop_
_entity.id
_entity.type
_entity.pdbx_description
1 polymer ?
#
loop_
_entity_poly.entity_id
_entity_poly.type
_entity_poly.pdbx_seq_one_letter_code
_entity_poly.pdbx_strand_id
1 'polypeptide(L)'
;MDDEPQTPETLFHTAVGVEGGLGVLAILLGYFFGPDARELVPSLDQLPAVFGGIGLGILATFPLLLLMGIIRRIKHPAVEQLDQLSEHPMIELMLKLGPAELLVISLCAGVGEELLFRGWLMPALAQLLHGEPISLLGGDPAIIRPWWAFGGWTSEIANRAGEQPSAIFESGALSWSALTQWWSESIGWEMTVAWLLSSISFGFVHPISKLYIGVTALMGLYFGALLILTGNLMIPIIAHALYDAIQLWSASAEEASKQAKSA
;
A
#
# COMPACT_ATOMS: atom_id res chain seq x y z
N MET A 1 1.35 -32.95 -15.81
CA MET A 1 2.48 -32.07 -15.46
C MET A 1 2.90 -32.54 -14.10
N ASP A 2 4.06 -33.17 -14.02
CA ASP A 2 4.60 -33.60 -12.74
C ASP A 2 4.84 -32.33 -11.93
N ASP A 3 4.17 -32.19 -10.78
CA ASP A 3 4.39 -31.06 -9.87
C ASP A 3 5.82 -31.18 -9.35
N GLU A 4 6.72 -30.42 -9.96
CA GLU A 4 8.08 -30.27 -9.52
C GLU A 4 8.04 -29.78 -8.07
N PRO A 5 8.72 -30.44 -7.12
CA PRO A 5 8.67 -30.07 -5.72
C PRO A 5 9.14 -28.62 -5.55
N GLN A 6 8.31 -27.79 -4.92
CA GLN A 6 8.62 -26.39 -4.67
C GLN A 6 9.88 -26.28 -3.80
N THR A 7 10.93 -25.67 -4.35
CA THR A 7 12.16 -25.32 -3.63
C THR A 7 12.14 -23.85 -3.23
N PRO A 8 12.94 -23.40 -2.24
CA PRO A 8 13.05 -21.97 -1.92
C PRO A 8 13.41 -21.12 -3.14
N GLU A 9 14.34 -21.58 -3.99
CA GLU A 9 14.74 -20.88 -5.22
C GLU A 9 13.58 -20.76 -6.22
N THR A 10 12.86 -21.86 -6.48
CA THR A 10 11.67 -21.85 -7.35
C THR A 10 10.59 -20.92 -6.81
N LEU A 11 10.39 -20.93 -5.48
CA LEU A 11 9.43 -20.06 -4.81
C LEU A 11 9.82 -18.59 -4.94
N PHE A 12 11.09 -18.25 -4.73
CA PHE A 12 11.61 -16.88 -4.90
C PHE A 12 11.35 -16.36 -6.32
N HIS A 13 11.71 -17.13 -7.34
CA HIS A 13 11.48 -16.74 -8.73
C HIS A 13 10.00 -16.61 -9.07
N THR A 14 9.17 -17.52 -8.56
CA THR A 14 7.72 -17.49 -8.75
C THR A 14 7.12 -16.24 -8.11
N ALA A 15 7.47 -15.95 -6.85
CA ALA A 15 7.00 -14.77 -6.14
C ALA A 15 7.40 -13.49 -6.87
N VAL A 16 8.68 -13.30 -7.17
CA VAL A 16 9.17 -12.12 -7.91
C VAL A 16 8.48 -11.99 -9.28
N GLY A 17 8.29 -13.10 -10.00
CA GLY A 17 7.65 -13.11 -11.31
C GLY A 17 6.16 -12.76 -11.26
N VAL A 18 5.43 -13.29 -10.28
CA VAL A 18 4.00 -12.98 -10.07
C VAL A 18 3.83 -11.53 -9.62
N GLU A 19 4.53 -11.12 -8.57
CA GLU A 19 4.41 -9.77 -8.00
C GLU A 19 4.86 -8.70 -8.98
N GLY A 20 6.01 -8.89 -9.62
CA GLY A 20 6.47 -8.00 -10.70
C GLY A 20 5.52 -8.00 -11.90
N GLY A 21 4.92 -9.15 -12.21
CA GLY A 21 3.90 -9.31 -13.23
C GLY A 21 2.63 -8.50 -12.96
N LEU A 22 2.18 -8.38 -11.71
CA LEU A 22 1.07 -7.52 -11.32
C LEU A 22 1.35 -6.04 -11.62
N GLY A 23 2.59 -5.58 -11.36
CA GLY A 23 3.01 -4.23 -11.69
C GLY A 23 3.04 -3.95 -13.20
N VAL A 24 3.57 -4.89 -13.99
CA VAL A 24 3.53 -4.80 -15.46
C VAL A 24 2.10 -4.81 -15.97
N LEU A 25 1.24 -5.68 -15.43
CA LEU A 25 -0.18 -5.74 -15.75
C LEU A 25 -0.86 -4.41 -15.48
N ALA A 26 -0.61 -3.78 -14.33
CA ALA A 26 -1.16 -2.47 -13.99
C ALA A 26 -0.78 -1.39 -15.03
N ILE A 27 0.49 -1.37 -15.47
CA ILE A 27 0.96 -0.44 -16.49
C ILE A 27 0.27 -0.71 -17.84
N LEU A 28 0.14 -1.97 -18.24
CA LEU A 28 -0.54 -2.33 -19.49
C LEU A 28 -2.02 -1.96 -19.45
N LEU A 29 -2.69 -2.22 -18.33
CA LEU A 29 -4.09 -1.86 -18.16
C LEU A 29 -4.28 -0.33 -18.20
N GLY A 30 -3.41 0.44 -17.55
CA GLY A 30 -3.41 1.90 -17.63
C GLY A 30 -3.16 2.41 -19.06
N TYR A 31 -2.28 1.75 -19.82
CA TYR A 31 -2.01 2.11 -21.21
C TYR A 31 -3.21 1.89 -22.14
N PHE A 32 -3.94 0.77 -21.98
CA PHE A 32 -5.03 0.41 -22.90
C PHE A 32 -6.40 0.94 -22.49
N PHE A 33 -6.66 1.05 -21.19
CA PHE A 33 -7.99 1.38 -20.66
C PHE A 33 -8.00 2.66 -19.82
N GLY A 34 -6.83 3.14 -19.39
CA GLY A 34 -6.74 4.15 -18.35
C GLY A 34 -7.33 3.68 -17.01
N PRO A 35 -7.22 4.49 -15.94
CA PRO A 35 -6.26 5.58 -15.74
C PRO A 35 -4.80 5.08 -15.62
N ASP A 36 -3.79 5.95 -15.79
CA ASP A 36 -2.39 5.54 -15.74
C ASP A 36 -1.81 5.63 -14.31
N ALA A 37 -1.47 4.48 -13.73
CA ALA A 37 -0.87 4.38 -12.40
C ALA A 37 0.42 5.21 -12.25
N ARG A 38 1.16 5.43 -13.34
CA ARG A 38 2.44 6.15 -13.33
C ARG A 38 2.28 7.63 -13.02
N GLU A 39 1.10 8.21 -13.30
CA GLU A 39 0.82 9.61 -12.97
C GLU A 39 0.90 9.86 -11.46
N LEU A 40 0.56 8.85 -10.65
CA LEU A 40 0.56 8.92 -9.20
C LEU A 40 1.93 8.66 -8.57
N VAL A 41 2.93 8.29 -9.37
CA VAL A 41 4.31 8.06 -8.92
C VAL A 41 5.15 9.31 -9.22
N PRO A 42 5.76 9.95 -8.20
CA PRO A 42 6.62 11.11 -8.44
C PRO A 42 7.78 10.79 -9.40
N SER A 43 8.03 11.69 -10.34
CA SER A 43 9.15 11.57 -11.27
C SER A 43 10.48 11.94 -10.61
N LEU A 44 11.61 11.49 -11.17
CA LEU A 44 12.94 11.70 -10.56
C LEU A 44 13.40 13.17 -10.53
N ASP A 45 12.80 14.02 -11.34
CA ASP A 45 12.97 15.48 -11.29
C ASP A 45 12.25 16.12 -10.09
N GLN A 46 11.26 15.43 -9.51
CA GLN A 46 10.51 15.85 -8.33
C GLN A 46 11.14 15.27 -7.05
N LEU A 47 12.46 15.44 -6.89
CA LEU A 47 13.24 14.93 -5.75
C LEU A 47 12.58 15.18 -4.37
N PRO A 48 12.00 16.36 -4.07
CA PRO A 48 11.29 16.58 -2.82
C PRO A 48 10.20 15.52 -2.56
N ALA A 49 9.34 15.26 -3.55
CA ALA A 49 8.24 14.30 -3.45
C ALA A 49 8.73 12.84 -3.40
N VAL A 50 9.86 12.55 -4.02
CA VAL A 50 10.53 11.24 -3.90
C VAL A 50 11.02 11.05 -2.46
N PHE A 51 11.80 11.99 -1.92
CA PHE A 51 12.31 11.85 -0.54
C PHE A 51 11.19 11.84 0.50
N GLY A 52 10.16 12.68 0.34
CA GLY A 52 9.00 12.62 1.20
C GLY A 52 8.19 11.34 1.04
N GLY A 53 8.06 10.80 -0.18
CA GLY A 53 7.42 9.52 -0.41
C GLY A 53 8.09 8.38 0.34
N ILE A 54 9.43 8.32 0.30
CA ILE A 54 10.23 7.34 1.05
C ILE A 54 10.07 7.57 2.56
N GLY A 55 10.29 8.79 3.04
CA GLY A 55 10.26 9.11 4.46
C GLY A 55 8.87 8.88 5.09
N LEU A 56 7.82 9.36 4.43
CA LEU A 56 6.44 9.16 4.88
C LEU A 56 6.00 7.71 4.72
N GLY A 57 6.46 6.99 3.70
CA GLY A 57 6.20 5.55 3.57
C GLY A 57 6.80 4.72 4.71
N ILE A 58 8.05 5.02 5.11
CA ILE A 58 8.68 4.43 6.31
C ILE A 58 7.84 4.73 7.55
N LEU A 59 7.42 6.00 7.73
CA LEU A 59 6.59 6.38 8.87
C LEU A 59 5.21 5.68 8.85
N ALA A 60 4.62 5.53 7.67
CA ALA A 60 3.36 4.85 7.45
C ALA A 60 3.43 3.33 7.67
N THR A 61 4.64 2.75 7.77
CA THR A 61 4.81 1.35 8.16
C THR A 61 4.47 1.13 9.64
N PHE A 62 4.73 2.11 10.52
CA PHE A 62 4.55 1.94 11.96
C PHE A 62 3.09 1.70 12.39
N PRO A 63 2.07 2.43 11.87
CA PRO A 63 0.67 2.12 12.16
C PRO A 63 0.28 0.68 11.80
N LEU A 64 0.82 0.12 10.72
CA LEU A 64 0.55 -1.26 10.30
C LEU A 64 1.20 -2.28 11.24
N LEU A 65 2.45 -2.05 11.62
CA LEU A 65 3.14 -2.89 12.62
C LEU A 65 2.42 -2.83 13.98
N LEU A 66 1.96 -1.64 14.38
CA LEU A 66 1.17 -1.46 15.60
C LEU A 66 -0.18 -2.19 15.50
N LEU A 67 -0.90 -2.05 14.39
CA LEU A 67 -2.17 -2.73 14.14
C LEU A 67 -1.99 -4.25 14.26
N MET A 68 -0.99 -4.81 13.59
CA MET A 68 -0.71 -6.24 13.66
C MET A 68 -0.27 -6.67 15.07
N GLY A 69 0.56 -5.87 15.73
CA GLY A 69 0.98 -6.09 17.12
C GLY A 69 -0.18 -6.05 18.12
N ILE A 70 -1.22 -5.25 17.86
CA ILE A 70 -2.46 -5.24 18.64
C ILE A 70 -3.28 -6.48 18.34
N ILE A 71 -3.51 -6.82 17.06
CA ILE A 71 -4.29 -7.99 16.65
C ILE A 71 -3.73 -9.26 17.27
N ARG A 72 -2.41 -9.48 17.19
CA ARG A 72 -1.71 -10.66 17.75
C ARG A 72 -1.80 -10.77 19.28
N ARG A 73 -2.20 -9.72 19.99
CA ARG A 73 -2.43 -9.79 21.46
C ARG A 73 -3.84 -10.27 21.83
N ILE A 74 -4.75 -10.34 20.87
CA ILE A 74 -6.14 -10.73 21.10
C ILE A 74 -6.21 -12.25 21.18
N LYS A 75 -6.63 -12.77 22.34
CA LYS A 75 -6.87 -14.21 22.54
C LYS A 75 -8.20 -14.63 21.94
N HIS A 76 -8.22 -14.85 20.63
CA HIS A 76 -9.40 -15.29 19.91
C HIS A 76 -9.03 -16.38 18.88
N PRO A 77 -9.83 -17.44 18.71
CA PRO A 77 -9.49 -18.56 17.81
C PRO A 77 -9.19 -18.14 16.36
N ALA A 78 -9.89 -17.11 15.85
CA ALA A 78 -9.63 -16.58 14.52
C ALA A 78 -8.25 -15.90 14.39
N VAL A 79 -7.71 -15.36 15.49
CA VAL A 79 -6.36 -14.77 15.54
C VAL A 79 -5.31 -15.85 15.67
N GLU A 80 -5.56 -16.91 16.44
CA GLU A 80 -4.67 -18.08 16.53
C GLU A 80 -4.48 -18.76 15.16
N GLN A 81 -5.49 -18.73 14.29
CA GLN A 81 -5.37 -19.16 12.89
C GLN A 81 -4.37 -18.31 12.08
N LEU A 82 -4.13 -17.05 12.45
CA LEU A 82 -3.10 -16.22 11.83
C LEU A 82 -1.69 -16.62 12.26
N ASP A 83 -1.53 -17.31 13.39
CA ASP A 83 -0.22 -17.78 13.85
C ASP A 83 0.11 -19.16 13.23
N GLN A 84 -0.91 -19.98 13.01
CA GLN A 84 -0.84 -21.27 12.28
C GLN A 84 -0.47 -21.10 10.80
N LEU A 85 -0.46 -19.87 10.29
CA LEU A 85 0.01 -19.54 8.95
C LEU A 85 1.44 -19.94 8.68
N SER A 86 2.30 -19.77 9.69
CA SER A 86 3.71 -20.14 9.60
C SER A 86 3.93 -21.63 9.34
N GLU A 87 2.91 -22.47 9.62
CA GLU A 87 2.91 -23.91 9.38
C GLU A 87 2.51 -24.28 7.93
N HIS A 88 2.11 -23.30 7.11
CA HIS A 88 1.79 -23.57 5.71
C HIS A 88 3.07 -23.86 4.93
N PRO A 89 3.12 -24.93 4.09
CA PRO A 89 4.34 -25.36 3.40
C PRO A 89 5.02 -24.25 2.58
N MET A 90 4.21 -23.38 1.95
CA MET A 90 4.72 -22.23 1.20
C MET A 90 5.40 -21.19 2.08
N ILE A 91 4.85 -20.91 3.27
CA ILE A 91 5.46 -19.98 4.22
C ILE A 91 6.73 -20.60 4.79
N GLU A 92 6.72 -21.88 5.14
CA GLU A 92 7.92 -22.59 5.60
C GLU A 92 9.07 -22.52 4.58
N LEU A 93 8.77 -22.64 3.28
CA LEU A 93 9.74 -22.45 2.21
C LEU A 93 10.23 -21.01 2.10
N MET A 94 9.34 -20.00 2.24
CA MET A 94 9.75 -18.60 2.27
C MET A 94 10.69 -18.30 3.44
N LEU A 95 10.45 -18.88 4.63
CA LEU A 95 11.27 -18.64 5.81
C LEU A 95 12.72 -19.17 5.68
N LYS A 96 12.97 -20.07 4.71
CA LYS A 96 14.30 -20.57 4.36
C LYS A 96 15.08 -19.63 3.44
N LEU A 97 14.44 -18.61 2.87
CA LEU A 97 15.10 -17.59 2.05
C LEU A 97 15.96 -16.66 2.89
N GLY A 98 17.00 -16.11 2.26
CA GLY A 98 17.87 -15.11 2.86
C GLY A 98 17.18 -13.75 3.02
N PRO A 99 17.64 -12.89 3.94
CA PRO A 99 17.05 -11.57 4.16
C PRO A 99 16.98 -10.68 2.91
N ALA A 100 17.96 -10.80 2.00
CA ALA A 100 17.98 -10.07 0.75
C ALA A 100 16.88 -10.54 -0.23
N GLU A 101 16.64 -11.85 -0.30
CA GLU A 101 15.60 -12.43 -1.13
C GLU A 101 14.21 -12.03 -0.62
N LEU A 102 14.01 -12.07 0.70
CA LEU A 102 12.78 -11.59 1.34
C LEU A 102 12.55 -10.10 1.04
N LEU A 103 13.58 -9.26 1.15
CA LEU A 103 13.47 -7.84 0.81
C LEU A 103 13.09 -7.64 -0.66
N VAL A 104 13.67 -8.41 -1.59
CA VAL A 104 13.34 -8.32 -3.02
C VAL A 104 11.89 -8.73 -3.27
N ILE A 105 11.41 -9.82 -2.68
CA ILE A 105 10.01 -10.25 -2.79
C ILE A 105 9.09 -9.13 -2.27
N SER A 106 9.36 -8.59 -1.09
CA SER A 106 8.53 -7.54 -0.49
C SER A 106 8.54 -6.24 -1.30
N LEU A 107 9.67 -5.87 -1.93
CA LEU A 107 9.72 -4.74 -2.85
C LEU A 107 8.89 -5.00 -4.11
N CYS A 108 8.95 -6.20 -4.66
CA CYS A 108 8.14 -6.58 -5.81
C CYS A 108 6.65 -6.57 -5.48
N ALA A 109 6.24 -7.12 -4.32
CA ALA A 109 4.86 -7.11 -3.86
C ALA A 109 4.36 -5.68 -3.64
N GLY A 110 5.10 -4.88 -2.86
CA GLY A 110 4.75 -3.49 -2.60
C GLY A 110 4.65 -2.64 -3.88
N VAL A 111 5.52 -2.84 -4.87
CA VAL A 111 5.42 -2.13 -6.15
C VAL A 111 4.26 -2.68 -7.00
N GLY A 112 4.20 -3.99 -7.18
CA GLY A 112 3.27 -4.65 -8.10
C GLY A 112 1.81 -4.50 -7.66
N GLU A 113 1.54 -4.81 -6.40
CA GLU A 113 0.19 -4.76 -5.86
C GLU A 113 -0.31 -3.32 -5.72
N GLU A 114 0.51 -2.37 -5.24
CA GLU A 114 0.06 -0.99 -5.12
C GLU A 114 -0.16 -0.33 -6.49
N LEU A 115 0.67 -0.61 -7.50
CA LEU A 115 0.42 -0.18 -8.87
C LEU A 115 -0.92 -0.71 -9.39
N LEU A 116 -1.23 -1.99 -9.14
CA LEU A 116 -2.46 -2.61 -9.61
C LEU A 116 -3.70 -2.12 -8.86
N PHE A 117 -3.70 -2.18 -7.53
CA PHE A 117 -4.88 -1.91 -6.72
C PHE A 117 -5.13 -0.42 -6.50
N ARG A 118 -4.08 0.36 -6.23
CA ARG A 118 -4.18 1.78 -5.86
C ARG A 118 -3.90 2.66 -7.07
N GLY A 119 -2.94 2.27 -7.90
CA GLY A 119 -2.59 2.98 -9.13
C GLY A 119 -3.60 2.82 -10.26
N TRP A 120 -4.16 1.62 -10.45
CA TRP A 120 -5.07 1.34 -11.57
C TRP A 120 -6.50 1.02 -11.14
N LEU A 121 -6.75 -0.06 -10.38
CA LEU A 121 -8.09 -0.57 -10.09
C LEU A 121 -8.96 0.46 -9.37
N MET A 122 -8.44 1.11 -8.33
CA MET A 122 -9.18 2.13 -7.59
C MET A 122 -9.56 3.32 -8.49
N PRO A 123 -8.64 3.99 -9.21
CA PRO A 123 -9.01 5.03 -10.18
C PRO A 123 -9.94 4.53 -11.30
N ALA A 124 -9.75 3.32 -11.82
CA ALA A 124 -10.59 2.75 -12.88
C ALA A 124 -12.03 2.51 -12.41
N LEU A 125 -12.22 1.99 -11.19
CA LEU A 125 -13.55 1.85 -10.59
C LEU A 125 -14.22 3.22 -10.38
N ALA A 126 -13.44 4.23 -9.99
CA ALA A 126 -13.96 5.58 -9.81
C ALA A 126 -14.39 6.20 -11.16
N GLN A 127 -13.55 6.05 -12.19
CA GLN A 127 -13.86 6.46 -13.57
C GLN A 127 -15.10 5.74 -14.12
N LEU A 128 -15.25 4.45 -13.83
CA LEU A 128 -16.43 3.68 -14.24
C LEU A 128 -17.73 4.22 -13.61
N LEU A 129 -17.68 4.69 -12.36
CA LEU A 129 -18.82 5.25 -11.66
C LEU A 129 -19.13 6.70 -12.09
N HIS A 130 -18.10 7.50 -12.37
CA HIS A 130 -18.23 8.92 -12.70
C HIS A 130 -18.48 9.18 -14.20
N GLY A 131 -18.00 8.30 -15.08
CA GLY A 131 -18.09 8.42 -16.54
C GLY A 131 -16.95 9.21 -17.20
N GLU A 132 -16.14 9.92 -16.43
CA GLU A 132 -14.96 10.67 -16.87
C GLU A 132 -13.73 10.31 -16.03
N PRO A 133 -12.49 10.45 -16.55
CA PRO A 133 -11.28 10.19 -15.78
C PRO A 133 -11.22 11.05 -14.51
N ILE A 134 -11.10 10.40 -13.34
CA ILE A 134 -10.88 11.08 -12.06
C ILE A 134 -9.38 11.10 -11.77
N SER A 135 -8.78 12.28 -11.67
CA SER A 135 -7.39 12.42 -11.24
C SER A 135 -7.29 12.84 -9.78
N LEU A 136 -6.59 12.05 -8.98
CA LEU A 136 -6.22 12.40 -7.59
C LEU A 136 -5.16 13.52 -7.54
N LEU A 137 -4.54 13.84 -8.68
CA LEU A 137 -3.61 14.94 -8.85
C LEU A 137 -4.29 16.13 -9.55
N GLY A 138 -5.61 16.29 -9.34
CA GLY A 138 -6.35 17.47 -9.79
C GLY A 138 -5.76 18.75 -9.19
N GLY A 139 -4.86 19.40 -9.92
CA GLY A 139 -4.24 20.65 -9.52
C GLY A 139 -3.30 21.18 -10.59
N ASP A 140 -3.37 22.50 -10.79
CA ASP A 140 -2.51 23.28 -11.69
C ASP A 140 -1.03 22.86 -11.55
N PRO A 141 -0.33 22.47 -12.65
CA PRO A 141 1.09 22.11 -12.61
C PRO A 141 2.00 23.25 -12.11
N ALA A 142 1.51 24.49 -12.02
CA ALA A 142 2.22 25.62 -11.43
C ALA A 142 2.29 25.60 -9.89
N ILE A 143 1.52 24.74 -9.21
CA ILE A 143 1.50 24.64 -7.75
C ILE A 143 2.81 24.01 -7.24
N ILE A 144 3.57 24.76 -6.43
CA ILE A 144 4.82 24.32 -5.80
C ILE A 144 4.52 23.31 -4.70
N ARG A 145 4.86 22.04 -4.94
CA ARG A 145 4.60 20.93 -4.01
C ARG A 145 5.78 20.75 -3.04
N PRO A 146 5.58 20.89 -1.71
CA PRO A 146 6.66 20.69 -0.75
C PRO A 146 7.08 19.22 -0.66
N TRP A 147 8.27 18.97 -0.09
CA TRP A 147 8.84 17.61 -0.05
C TRP A 147 7.92 16.57 0.59
N TRP A 148 7.13 16.97 1.59
CA TRP A 148 6.19 16.10 2.29
C TRP A 148 4.77 16.09 1.71
N ALA A 149 4.48 16.86 0.66
CA ALA A 149 3.11 17.02 0.16
C ALA A 149 3.05 17.04 -1.38
N PHE A 150 2.87 15.86 -1.96
CA PHE A 150 2.85 15.64 -3.40
C PHE A 150 1.47 15.85 -4.03
N GLY A 151 0.38 15.70 -3.30
CA GLY A 151 -0.99 15.84 -3.81
C GLY A 151 -2.02 15.66 -2.69
N GLY A 152 -3.29 15.58 -3.06
CA GLY A 152 -4.39 15.42 -2.11
C GLY A 152 -4.48 16.53 -1.06
N TRP A 153 -5.18 16.23 0.03
CA TRP A 153 -5.46 17.18 1.11
C TRP A 153 -4.19 17.75 1.75
N THR A 154 -3.14 16.94 1.86
CA THR A 154 -1.86 17.37 2.47
C THR A 154 -1.17 18.44 1.64
N SER A 155 -1.20 18.33 0.30
CA SER A 155 -0.62 19.35 -0.58
C SER A 155 -1.42 20.65 -0.53
N GLU A 156 -2.74 20.58 -0.53
CA GLU A 156 -3.58 21.78 -0.42
C GLU A 156 -3.37 22.54 0.88
N ILE A 157 -3.24 21.83 2.01
CA ILE A 157 -2.89 22.46 3.29
C ILE A 157 -1.50 23.11 3.20
N ALA A 158 -0.53 22.42 2.61
CA ALA A 158 0.83 22.90 2.52
C ALA A 158 0.96 24.16 1.63
N ASN A 159 0.18 24.25 0.56
CA ASN A 159 0.16 25.43 -0.30
C ASN A 159 -0.41 26.65 0.44
N ARG A 160 -1.52 26.46 1.17
CA ARG A 160 -2.10 27.51 2.03
C ARG A 160 -1.12 27.96 3.12
N ALA A 161 -0.34 27.03 3.68
CA ALA A 161 0.72 27.30 4.65
C ALA A 161 1.84 28.19 4.10
N GLY A 162 2.27 27.91 2.87
CA GLY A 162 3.36 28.64 2.22
C GLY A 162 3.00 30.09 1.91
N GLU A 163 1.73 30.36 1.62
CA GLU A 163 1.23 31.71 1.37
C GLU A 163 1.01 32.50 2.68
N GLN A 164 0.40 31.88 3.70
CA GLN A 164 0.15 32.50 5.01
C GLN A 164 0.17 31.45 6.15
N PRO A 165 1.27 31.32 6.91
CA PRO A 165 1.40 30.29 7.96
C PRO A 165 0.36 30.38 9.09
N SER A 166 -0.04 31.60 9.48
CA SER A 166 -1.10 31.81 10.49
C SER A 166 -2.48 31.40 9.99
N ALA A 167 -2.70 31.42 8.67
CA ALA A 167 -3.99 31.10 8.07
C ALA A 167 -4.36 29.62 8.25
N ILE A 168 -3.43 28.68 8.43
CA ILE A 168 -3.77 27.26 8.66
C ILE A 168 -4.58 27.09 9.95
N PHE A 169 -4.09 27.71 11.03
CA PHE A 169 -4.68 27.60 12.36
C PHE A 169 -5.94 28.47 12.48
N GLU A 170 -5.95 29.64 11.84
CA GLU A 170 -7.10 30.55 11.84
C GLU A 170 -8.24 30.05 10.94
N SER A 171 -7.94 29.42 9.80
CA SER A 171 -8.96 28.88 8.87
C SER A 171 -9.57 27.55 9.33
N GLY A 172 -8.99 26.90 10.35
CA GLY A 172 -9.40 25.56 10.74
C GLY A 172 -9.17 24.53 9.62
N ALA A 173 -8.14 24.70 8.78
CA ALA A 173 -7.86 23.82 7.64
C ALA A 173 -7.62 22.35 8.04
N LEU A 174 -7.20 22.10 9.29
CA LEU A 174 -7.01 20.77 9.87
C LEU A 174 -8.26 20.24 10.60
N SER A 175 -9.38 20.97 10.57
CA SER A 175 -10.63 20.55 11.23
C SER A 175 -11.29 19.38 10.51
N TRP A 176 -12.09 18.61 11.26
CA TRP A 176 -12.92 17.56 10.68
C TRP A 176 -13.85 18.10 9.59
N SER A 177 -14.46 19.27 9.81
CA SER A 177 -15.30 19.94 8.81
C SER A 177 -14.56 20.24 7.52
N ALA A 178 -13.34 20.78 7.61
CA ALA A 178 -12.52 21.09 6.44
C ALA A 178 -12.15 19.82 5.65
N LEU A 179 -11.79 18.74 6.36
CA LEU A 179 -11.52 17.44 5.72
C LEU A 179 -12.77 16.90 5.02
N THR A 180 -13.94 16.89 5.69
CA THR A 180 -15.18 16.38 5.08
C THR A 180 -15.65 17.20 3.90
N GLN A 181 -15.46 18.52 3.95
CA GLN A 181 -15.78 19.41 2.85
C GLN A 181 -14.84 19.14 1.67
N TRP A 182 -13.53 19.12 1.91
CA TRP A 182 -12.54 18.77 0.89
C TRP A 182 -12.83 17.40 0.26
N TRP A 183 -13.15 16.40 1.08
CA TRP A 183 -13.49 15.06 0.61
C TRP A 183 -14.72 15.08 -0.29
N SER A 184 -15.77 15.79 0.11
CA SER A 184 -16.98 15.90 -0.70
C SER A 184 -16.75 16.63 -2.02
N GLU A 185 -15.89 17.64 -2.04
CA GLU A 185 -15.64 18.48 -3.23
C GLU A 185 -14.62 17.87 -4.19
N SER A 186 -13.56 17.24 -3.66
CA SER A 186 -12.40 16.81 -4.44
C SER A 186 -12.38 15.30 -4.71
N ILE A 187 -12.90 14.50 -3.78
CA ILE A 187 -12.87 13.03 -3.87
C ILE A 187 -14.23 12.48 -4.32
N GLY A 188 -15.32 13.00 -3.77
CA GLY A 188 -16.66 12.58 -4.14
C GLY A 188 -17.01 11.15 -3.66
N TRP A 189 -18.23 10.72 -3.97
CA TRP A 189 -18.72 9.41 -3.55
C TRP A 189 -18.19 8.29 -4.45
N GLU A 190 -17.87 8.58 -5.71
CA GLU A 190 -17.37 7.66 -6.72
C GLU A 190 -16.02 7.07 -6.30
N MET A 191 -15.07 7.95 -5.98
CA MET A 191 -13.76 7.52 -5.46
C MET A 191 -13.89 6.87 -4.09
N THR A 192 -14.84 7.31 -3.24
CA THR A 192 -15.08 6.66 -1.95
C THR A 192 -15.51 5.20 -2.13
N VAL A 193 -16.47 4.94 -3.03
CA VAL A 193 -16.90 3.57 -3.35
C VAL A 193 -15.77 2.78 -3.97
N ALA A 194 -15.02 3.37 -4.91
CA ALA A 194 -13.88 2.72 -5.54
C ALA A 194 -12.77 2.34 -4.56
N TRP A 195 -12.49 3.21 -3.58
CA TRP A 195 -11.55 2.95 -2.49
C TRP A 195 -11.99 1.77 -1.63
N LEU A 196 -13.27 1.72 -1.25
CA LEU A 196 -13.82 0.58 -0.50
C LEU A 196 -13.74 -0.72 -1.31
N LEU A 197 -14.18 -0.70 -2.57
CA LEU A 197 -14.21 -1.89 -3.42
C LEU A 197 -12.81 -2.42 -3.73
N SER A 198 -11.86 -1.55 -4.12
CA SER A 198 -10.47 -1.95 -4.36
C SER A 198 -9.84 -2.55 -3.09
N SER A 199 -10.11 -1.98 -1.92
CA SER A 199 -9.62 -2.51 -0.64
C SER A 199 -10.21 -3.88 -0.30
N ILE A 200 -11.50 -4.08 -0.56
CA ILE A 200 -12.16 -5.38 -0.39
C ILE A 200 -11.59 -6.41 -1.37
N SER A 201 -11.40 -6.04 -2.65
CA SER A 201 -10.77 -6.89 -3.65
C SER A 201 -9.35 -7.29 -3.25
N PHE A 202 -8.57 -6.35 -2.70
CA PHE A 202 -7.25 -6.61 -2.16
C PHE A 202 -7.30 -7.67 -1.05
N GLY A 203 -8.27 -7.59 -0.13
CA GLY A 203 -8.44 -8.63 0.88
C GLY A 203 -8.77 -10.00 0.31
N PHE A 204 -9.61 -10.07 -0.74
CA PHE A 204 -10.01 -11.33 -1.36
C PHE A 204 -8.90 -12.05 -2.12
N VAL A 205 -7.90 -11.33 -2.63
CA VAL A 205 -6.71 -11.95 -3.24
C VAL A 205 -5.69 -12.46 -2.21
N HIS A 206 -5.97 -12.26 -0.92
CA HIS A 206 -5.23 -12.80 0.20
C HIS A 206 -6.03 -13.88 0.99
N PRO A 207 -6.50 -14.98 0.36
CA PRO A 207 -7.49 -15.88 0.94
C PRO A 207 -6.88 -16.94 1.86
N ILE A 208 -6.11 -16.50 2.85
CA ILE A 208 -5.51 -17.39 3.84
C ILE A 208 -6.56 -17.87 4.85
N SER A 209 -7.27 -16.92 5.45
CA SER A 209 -8.33 -17.15 6.41
C SER A 209 -9.34 -16.02 6.30
N LYS A 210 -10.56 -16.23 6.80
CA LYS A 210 -11.60 -15.18 6.78
C LYS A 210 -11.16 -13.93 7.54
N LEU A 211 -10.43 -14.10 8.65
CA LEU A 211 -9.88 -12.97 9.39
C LEU A 211 -8.78 -12.29 8.59
N TYR A 212 -7.88 -13.05 7.96
CA TYR A 212 -6.80 -12.47 7.17
C TYR A 212 -7.31 -11.66 5.99
N ILE A 213 -8.36 -12.12 5.29
CA ILE A 213 -9.07 -11.34 4.26
C ILE A 213 -9.56 -10.00 4.83
N GLY A 214 -10.16 -10.01 6.03
CA GLY A 214 -10.62 -8.79 6.68
C GLY A 214 -9.48 -7.84 7.08
N VAL A 215 -8.39 -8.38 7.61
CA VAL A 215 -7.21 -7.60 8.01
C VAL A 215 -6.51 -6.99 6.81
N THR A 216 -6.30 -7.76 5.73
CA THR A 216 -5.70 -7.28 4.49
C THR A 216 -6.61 -6.27 3.78
N ALA A 217 -7.94 -6.44 3.81
CA ALA A 217 -8.86 -5.41 3.35
C ALA A 217 -8.74 -4.10 4.14
N LEU A 218 -8.55 -4.17 5.47
CA LEU A 218 -8.31 -3.00 6.31
C LEU A 218 -6.97 -2.34 6.01
N MET A 219 -5.91 -3.12 5.78
CA MET A 219 -4.64 -2.60 5.28
C MET A 219 -4.82 -1.92 3.93
N GLY A 220 -5.67 -2.48 3.07
CA GLY A 220 -5.99 -1.88 1.79
C GLY A 220 -6.71 -0.55 1.90
N LEU A 221 -7.62 -0.42 2.87
CA LEU A 221 -8.22 0.88 3.20
C LEU A 221 -7.15 1.87 3.63
N TYR A 222 -6.22 1.45 4.49
CA TYR A 222 -5.12 2.30 4.93
C TYR A 222 -4.24 2.78 3.76
N PHE A 223 -3.79 1.88 2.87
CA PHE A 223 -3.00 2.24 1.70
C PHE A 223 -3.74 3.18 0.74
N GLY A 224 -5.04 2.94 0.51
CA GLY A 224 -5.87 3.85 -0.29
C GLY A 224 -6.02 5.23 0.35
N ALA A 225 -6.18 5.32 1.68
CA ALA A 225 -6.21 6.60 2.39
C ALA A 225 -4.88 7.35 2.27
N LEU A 226 -3.75 6.65 2.40
CA LEU A 226 -2.43 7.26 2.18
C LEU A 226 -2.35 7.88 0.79
N LEU A 227 -2.76 7.15 -0.25
CA LEU A 227 -2.77 7.67 -1.61
C LEU A 227 -3.73 8.86 -1.76
N ILE A 228 -4.98 8.77 -1.29
CA ILE A 228 -5.96 9.85 -1.43
C ILE A 228 -5.48 11.14 -0.74
N LEU A 229 -4.93 11.04 0.47
CA LEU A 229 -4.52 12.20 1.26
C LEU A 229 -3.22 12.84 0.76
N THR A 230 -2.37 12.08 0.05
CA THR A 230 -1.03 12.52 -0.33
C THR A 230 -0.82 12.63 -1.84
N GLY A 231 -1.71 12.07 -2.64
CA GLY A 231 -1.55 11.90 -4.09
C GLY A 231 -0.34 11.05 -4.49
N ASN A 232 0.43 10.49 -3.55
CA ASN A 232 1.74 9.90 -3.80
C ASN A 232 1.68 8.39 -3.63
N LEU A 233 1.67 7.68 -4.75
CA LEU A 233 1.62 6.21 -4.75
C LEU A 233 2.90 5.59 -4.17
N MET A 234 4.01 6.32 -4.10
CA MET A 234 5.23 5.81 -3.50
C MET A 234 5.13 5.62 -1.98
N ILE A 235 4.26 6.38 -1.30
CA ILE A 235 4.04 6.23 0.14
C ILE A 235 3.45 4.85 0.48
N PRO A 236 2.30 4.42 -0.09
CA PRO A 236 1.79 3.08 0.16
C PRO A 236 2.73 1.98 -0.38
N ILE A 237 3.41 2.17 -1.52
CA ILE A 237 4.42 1.21 -2.03
C ILE A 237 5.48 0.91 -0.96
N ILE A 238 6.09 1.96 -0.40
CA ILE A 238 7.15 1.83 0.60
C ILE A 238 6.58 1.27 1.91
N ALA A 239 5.42 1.74 2.35
CA ALA A 239 4.78 1.25 3.57
C ALA A 239 4.45 -0.25 3.50
N HIS A 240 3.96 -0.71 2.35
CA HIS A 240 3.64 -2.10 2.08
C HIS A 240 4.91 -2.95 2.02
N ALA A 241 5.87 -2.58 1.17
CA ALA A 241 7.11 -3.34 1.02
C ALA A 241 7.89 -3.47 2.34
N LEU A 242 7.94 -2.40 3.15
CA LEU A 242 8.62 -2.46 4.44
C LEU A 242 7.85 -3.27 5.47
N TYR A 243 6.52 -3.18 5.48
CA TYR A 243 5.69 -3.99 6.35
C TYR A 243 5.94 -5.49 6.10
N ASP A 244 5.91 -5.91 4.84
CA ASP A 244 6.15 -7.30 4.46
C ASP A 244 7.57 -7.75 4.78
N ALA A 245 8.57 -6.92 4.45
CA ALA A 245 9.97 -7.27 4.70
C ALA A 245 10.23 -7.47 6.21
N ILE A 246 9.68 -6.61 7.05
CA ILE A 246 9.78 -6.72 8.51
C ILE A 246 9.09 -7.99 8.99
N GLN A 247 7.88 -8.27 8.52
CA GLN A 247 7.10 -9.43 8.95
C GLN A 247 7.75 -10.75 8.55
N LEU A 248 8.23 -10.86 7.31
CA LEU A 248 8.92 -12.04 6.80
C LEU A 248 10.27 -12.25 7.52
N TRP A 249 11.04 -11.17 7.71
CA TRP A 249 12.32 -11.26 8.41
C TRP A 249 12.14 -11.64 9.88
N SER A 250 11.19 -11.02 10.59
CA SER A 250 10.87 -11.39 11.98
C SER A 250 10.44 -12.85 12.10
N ALA A 251 9.59 -13.33 11.20
CA ALA A 251 9.17 -14.73 11.18
C ALA A 251 10.35 -15.68 10.91
N SER A 252 11.24 -15.36 9.96
CA SER A 252 12.41 -16.18 9.64
C SER A 252 13.39 -16.24 10.81
N ALA A 253 13.61 -15.12 11.49
CA ALA A 253 14.46 -15.05 12.67
C ALA A 253 13.90 -15.85 13.87
N GLU A 254 12.58 -15.81 14.09
CA GLU A 254 11.92 -16.60 15.13
C GLU A 254 12.07 -18.11 14.85
N GLU A 255 11.88 -18.54 13.61
CA GLU A 255 12.00 -19.93 13.20
C GLU A 255 13.44 -20.45 13.35
N ALA A 256 14.43 -19.69 12.90
CA ALA A 256 15.85 -20.02 13.11
C ALA A 256 16.20 -20.16 14.60
N SER A 257 15.64 -19.29 15.47
CA SER A 257 15.84 -19.38 16.92
C SER A 257 15.18 -20.63 17.53
N LYS A 258 14.01 -21.06 17.03
CA LYS A 258 13.34 -22.28 17.52
C LYS A 258 14.18 -23.51 17.17
N GLN A 259 14.65 -23.60 15.92
CA GLN A 259 15.47 -24.72 15.44
C GLN A 259 16.78 -24.85 16.23
N ALA A 260 17.45 -23.73 16.52
CA ALA A 260 18.67 -23.70 17.31
C ALA A 260 18.48 -24.15 18.78
N LYS A 261 17.27 -24.03 19.34
CA LYS A 261 16.93 -24.49 20.70
C LYS A 261 16.51 -25.97 20.75
N SER A 262 16.07 -26.52 19.62
CA SER A 262 15.67 -27.93 19.50
C SER A 262 16.80 -28.88 19.08
N ALA A 263 17.93 -28.34 18.63
CA ALA A 263 19.14 -29.08 18.25
C ALA A 263 20.07 -29.29 19.47
#